data_AF-A0A7K5A502-F1
#
_entry.id   AF-A0A7K5A502-F1
#
_cell.length_a   1.000
_cell.length_b   1.000
_cell.length_c   1.000
_cell.angle_alpha   90.00
_cell.angle_beta   90.00
_cell.angle_gamma   90.00
#
_symmetry.space_group_name_H-M   'P 1'
#
loop_
_entity.id
_entity.type
_entity.pdbx_description
1 polymer ?
#
loop_
_entity_poly.entity_id
_entity_poly.type
_entity_poly.pdbx_seq_one_letter_code
_entity_poly.pdbx_strand_id
1 'polypeptide(L)'
;AGSFQDAGVIQCAYNLNFPLHAVPASSAECAAWSAFSLSSAAVVLEAVKRAEDRAEALVVRLYEAHGSTADAWLQTSLPVKEAMLCDLLERPVAQGRLPLEKQGVRLSFTPFLVLSLLLVLRQ
;
A
#
# COMPACT_ATOMS: atom_id res chain seq x y z
N ALA A 1 -9.40 -0.16 28.94
CA ALA A 1 -7.93 -0.21 29.01
C ALA A 1 -7.43 -0.73 27.67
N GLY A 2 -6.42 -0.08 27.09
CA GLY A 2 -5.87 -0.37 25.76
C GLY A 2 -5.01 0.81 25.28
N SER A 3 -4.07 0.58 24.36
CA SER A 3 -3.26 1.64 23.78
C SER A 3 -4.03 2.39 22.68
N PHE A 4 -3.54 3.56 22.24
CA PHE A 4 -4.15 4.27 21.10
C PHE A 4 -4.05 3.45 19.80
N GLN A 5 -2.98 2.67 19.67
CA GLN A 5 -2.78 1.74 18.56
C GLN A 5 -3.89 0.70 18.50
N ASP A 6 -4.23 0.08 19.64
CA ASP A 6 -5.30 -0.93 19.72
C ASP A 6 -6.68 -0.34 19.40
N ALA A 7 -6.87 0.95 19.69
CA ALA A 7 -8.12 1.66 19.41
C ALA A 7 -8.29 2.07 17.93
N GLY A 8 -7.28 1.85 17.08
CA GLY A 8 -7.38 2.14 15.64
C GLY A 8 -7.51 3.63 15.30
N VAL A 9 -7.09 4.53 16.20
CA VAL A 9 -7.33 5.98 16.07
C VAL A 9 -6.76 6.56 14.79
N ILE A 10 -5.65 6.01 14.29
CA ILE A 10 -5.00 6.43 13.04
C ILE A 10 -5.93 6.17 11.85
N GLN A 11 -6.46 4.95 11.70
CA GLN A 11 -7.41 4.62 10.63
C GLN A 11 -8.69 5.45 10.72
N CYS A 12 -9.22 5.65 11.94
CA CYS A 12 -10.39 6.51 12.15
C CYS A 12 -10.12 7.96 11.70
N ALA A 13 -8.94 8.49 11.97
CA ALA A 13 -8.54 9.83 11.51
C ALA A 13 -8.46 9.89 9.97
N TYR A 14 -7.92 8.86 9.30
CA TYR A 14 -7.96 8.80 7.83
C TYR A 14 -9.39 8.77 7.30
N ASN A 15 -10.24 7.90 7.83
CA ASN A 15 -11.64 7.77 7.38
C ASN A 15 -12.43 9.07 7.56
N LEU A 16 -12.08 9.88 8.58
CA LEU A 16 -12.69 11.19 8.81
C LEU A 16 -12.21 12.23 7.78
N ASN A 17 -10.91 12.22 7.44
CA ASN A 17 -10.30 13.23 6.57
C ASN A 17 -10.41 12.90 5.07
N PHE A 18 -10.62 11.64 4.73
CA PHE A 18 -10.78 11.16 3.35
C PHE A 18 -12.19 10.55 3.19
N PRO A 19 -13.20 11.38 2.88
CA PRO A 19 -14.59 10.94 2.85
C PRO A 19 -14.82 9.92 1.74
N LEU A 20 -15.77 9.01 1.97
CA LEU A 20 -16.23 8.07 0.96
C LEU A 20 -16.87 8.82 -0.21
N HIS A 21 -16.48 8.45 -1.44
CA HIS A 21 -17.09 8.95 -2.66
C HIS A 21 -18.17 7.98 -3.15
N ALA A 22 -19.42 8.43 -3.21
CA ALA A 22 -20.52 7.69 -3.80
C ALA A 22 -20.77 8.15 -5.23
N VAL A 23 -20.87 7.22 -6.17
CA VAL A 23 -21.13 7.49 -7.60
C VAL A 23 -22.31 6.62 -8.04
N PRO A 24 -23.31 7.16 -8.77
CA PRO A 24 -24.40 6.35 -9.32
C PRO A 24 -23.86 5.26 -10.24
N ALA A 25 -24.31 4.02 -10.02
CA ALA A 25 -23.97 2.88 -10.87
C ALA A 25 -25.12 2.56 -11.85
N SER A 26 -24.79 2.18 -13.07
CA SER A 26 -25.76 1.78 -14.10
C SER A 26 -26.18 0.31 -14.01
N SER A 27 -25.42 -0.53 -13.29
CA SER A 27 -25.71 -1.95 -13.06
C SER A 27 -25.89 -2.24 -11.56
N ALA A 28 -26.83 -3.13 -11.25
CA ALA A 28 -27.22 -3.45 -9.87
C ALA A 28 -26.23 -4.36 -9.13
N GLU A 29 -25.36 -5.08 -9.86
CA GLU A 29 -24.41 -6.03 -9.28
C GLU A 29 -22.98 -5.58 -9.54
N CYS A 30 -22.30 -5.13 -8.48
CA CYS A 30 -20.86 -4.98 -8.44
C CYS A 30 -20.38 -5.72 -7.20
N ALA A 31 -19.56 -6.76 -7.38
CA ALA A 31 -18.94 -7.44 -6.27
C ALA A 31 -18.01 -6.49 -5.51
N ALA A 32 -17.97 -6.59 -4.19
CA ALA A 32 -17.00 -5.84 -3.40
C ALA A 32 -15.58 -6.18 -3.88
N TRP A 33 -14.79 -5.15 -4.16
CA TRP A 33 -13.44 -5.29 -4.70
C TRP A 33 -12.48 -4.42 -3.90
N SER A 34 -11.28 -4.95 -3.65
CA SER A 34 -10.18 -4.19 -3.07
C SER A 34 -8.94 -4.29 -3.97
N ALA A 35 -8.34 -3.14 -4.28
CA ALA A 35 -7.09 -3.08 -5.01
C ALA A 35 -5.90 -3.58 -4.17
N PHE A 36 -5.91 -3.28 -2.86
CA PHE A 36 -4.81 -3.54 -1.94
C PHE A 36 -5.30 -3.99 -0.57
N SER A 37 -4.53 -4.83 0.11
CA SER A 37 -4.69 -5.11 1.53
C SER A 37 -3.34 -5.25 2.22
N LEU A 38 -3.31 -4.96 3.51
CA LEU A 38 -2.14 -5.08 4.38
C LEU A 38 -2.42 -6.06 5.51
N SER A 39 -1.43 -6.91 5.82
CA SER A 39 -1.57 -7.88 6.92
C SER A 39 -1.32 -7.31 8.31
N SER A 40 -0.87 -6.05 8.42
CA SER A 40 -0.54 -5.40 9.69
C SER A 40 -1.19 -4.03 9.77
N ALA A 41 -1.92 -3.78 10.86
CA ALA A 41 -2.50 -2.47 11.14
C ALA A 41 -1.46 -1.40 11.50
N ALA A 42 -0.22 -1.80 11.80
CA ALA A 42 0.89 -0.88 12.07
C ALA A 42 1.43 -0.19 10.80
N VAL A 43 1.08 -0.69 9.61
CA VAL A 43 1.52 -0.14 8.33
C VAL A 43 0.34 0.50 7.62
N VAL A 44 0.52 1.73 7.17
CA VAL A 44 -0.50 2.49 6.44
C VAL A 44 -0.07 2.61 4.98
N LEU A 45 -0.99 2.29 4.07
CA LEU A 45 -0.85 2.61 2.65
C LEU A 45 -1.26 4.07 2.45
N GLU A 46 -0.27 4.93 2.23
CA GLU A 46 -0.45 6.38 2.19
C GLU A 46 -0.80 6.90 0.79
N ALA A 47 -0.10 6.39 -0.22
CA ALA A 47 -0.30 6.87 -1.58
C ALA A 47 -0.25 5.73 -2.59
N VAL A 48 -1.17 5.79 -3.55
CA VAL A 48 -1.14 5.00 -4.78
C VAL A 48 -1.28 5.99 -5.93
N LYS A 49 -0.29 6.04 -6.81
CA LYS A 49 -0.37 6.84 -8.03
C LYS A 49 0.29 6.13 -9.19
N ARG A 50 -0.01 6.57 -10.41
CA ARG A 50 0.78 6.15 -11.58
C ARG A 50 2.18 6.76 -11.49
N ALA A 51 3.20 5.99 -11.84
CA ALA A 51 4.55 6.49 -11.94
C ALA A 51 4.66 7.51 -13.09
N GLU A 52 5.46 8.54 -12.91
CA GLU A 52 5.56 9.66 -13.85
C GLU A 52 6.29 9.23 -15.13
N ASP A 53 7.44 8.58 -14.96
CA ASP A 53 8.30 8.17 -16.09
C ASP A 53 8.08 6.71 -16.52
N ARG A 54 7.10 6.02 -15.93
CA ARG A 54 6.83 4.58 -16.17
C ARG A 54 5.34 4.32 -16.28
N ALA A 55 4.85 4.43 -17.51
CA ALA A 55 3.44 4.33 -17.87
C ALA A 55 2.72 3.07 -17.34
N GLU A 56 3.47 1.97 -17.23
CA GLU A 56 3.04 0.65 -16.82
C GLU A 56 3.22 0.37 -15.31
N ALA A 57 3.68 1.35 -14.53
CA ALA A 57 3.96 1.18 -13.12
C ALA A 57 3.09 2.06 -12.22
N LEU A 58 2.78 1.53 -11.04
CA LEU A 58 2.21 2.27 -9.92
C LEU A 58 3.30 2.55 -8.89
N VAL A 59 3.33 3.77 -8.37
CA VAL A 59 4.03 4.09 -7.13
C VAL A 59 3.09 3.84 -5.98
N VAL A 60 3.55 3.03 -5.03
CA VAL A 60 2.82 2.67 -3.81
C VAL A 60 3.69 3.05 -2.61
N ARG A 61 3.24 4.01 -1.81
CA ARG A 61 3.98 4.50 -0.64
C ARG A 61 3.29 4.06 0.64
N LEU A 62 4.08 3.50 1.55
CA LEU A 62 3.63 3.02 2.84
C LEU A 62 4.50 3.57 3.95
N TYR A 63 3.97 3.64 5.16
CA TYR A 63 4.76 3.97 6.34
C TYR A 63 4.33 3.15 7.55
N GLU A 64 5.26 2.99 8.50
CA GLU A 64 4.99 2.43 9.81
C GLU A 64 4.48 3.51 10.77
N ALA A 65 3.32 3.28 11.37
CA ALA A 65 2.56 4.31 12.07
C ALA A 65 2.58 4.15 13.60
N HIS A 66 3.06 3.02 14.11
CA HIS A 66 2.99 2.69 15.55
C HIS A 66 4.30 2.97 16.30
N GLY A 67 5.38 3.35 15.60
CA GLY A 67 6.70 3.58 16.20
C GLY A 67 7.43 2.28 16.56
N SER A 68 7.15 1.20 15.83
CA SER A 68 7.64 -0.15 16.12
C SER A 68 8.29 -0.81 14.90
N THR A 69 9.01 -1.91 15.11
CA THR A 69 9.44 -2.77 13.99
C THR A 69 8.30 -3.70 13.63
N ALA A 70 7.95 -3.74 12.33
CA ALA A 70 6.85 -4.55 11.83
C ALA A 70 7.19 -5.20 10.49
N ASP A 71 6.77 -6.45 10.34
CA ASP A 71 6.67 -7.10 9.03
C ASP A 71 5.22 -7.02 8.54
N ALA A 72 5.03 -6.72 7.26
CA ALA A 72 3.73 -6.66 6.63
C ALA A 72 3.76 -7.29 5.23
N TRP A 73 2.66 -7.93 4.87
CA TRP A 73 2.39 -8.35 3.50
C TRP A 73 1.52 -7.30 2.82
N LEU A 74 2.01 -6.76 1.70
CA LEU A 74 1.22 -6.00 0.76
C LEU A 74 0.63 -6.96 -0.28
N GLN A 75 -0.68 -7.12 -0.23
CA GLN A 75 -1.46 -7.89 -1.18
C GLN A 75 -2.10 -6.95 -2.19
N THR A 76 -2.26 -7.42 -3.42
CA THR A 76 -2.98 -6.67 -4.45
C THR A 76 -3.71 -7.61 -5.40
N SER A 77 -4.90 -7.18 -5.85
CA SER A 77 -5.65 -7.85 -6.90
C SER A 77 -5.26 -7.37 -8.31
N LEU A 78 -4.38 -6.36 -8.40
CA LEU A 78 -3.86 -5.84 -9.65
C LEU A 78 -2.86 -6.83 -10.27
N PRO A 79 -2.75 -6.88 -11.61
CA PRO A 79 -1.90 -7.86 -12.29
C PRO A 79 -0.43 -7.44 -12.25
N VAL A 80 0.19 -7.41 -11.08
CA VAL A 80 1.61 -7.03 -10.90
C VAL A 80 2.53 -8.15 -11.43
N LYS A 81 3.56 -7.76 -12.20
CA LYS A 81 4.63 -8.65 -12.65
C LYS A 81 5.97 -8.41 -11.96
N GLU A 82 6.22 -7.19 -11.48
CA GLU A 82 7.45 -6.87 -10.75
C GLU A 82 7.16 -5.87 -9.62
N ALA A 83 7.83 -6.06 -8.48
CA ALA A 83 7.84 -5.10 -7.38
C ALA A 83 9.30 -4.71 -7.08
N MET A 84 9.55 -3.41 -6.89
CA MET A 84 10.86 -2.91 -6.52
C MET A 84 10.76 -1.70 -5.60
N LEU A 85 11.67 -1.58 -4.65
CA LEU A 85 11.84 -0.37 -3.86
C LEU A 85 12.30 0.78 -4.75
N CYS A 86 11.77 1.97 -4.48
CA CYS A 86 12.19 3.22 -5.10
C CYS A 86 12.36 4.32 -4.05
N ASP A 87 13.10 5.36 -4.41
CA ASP A 87 13.17 6.57 -3.61
C ASP A 87 11.96 7.49 -3.83
N LEU A 88 11.93 8.65 -3.16
CA LEU A 88 10.83 9.61 -3.27
C LEU A 88 10.69 10.23 -4.66
N LEU A 89 11.73 10.15 -5.50
CA LEU A 89 11.75 10.58 -6.89
C LEU A 89 11.46 9.41 -7.85
N GLU A 90 10.92 8.30 -7.34
CA GLU A 90 10.53 7.12 -8.11
C GLU A 90 11.70 6.39 -8.78
N ARG A 91 12.93 6.68 -8.37
CA ARG A 91 14.12 6.03 -8.92
C ARG A 91 14.31 4.68 -8.22
N PRO A 92 14.41 3.56 -8.95
CA PRO A 92 14.61 2.26 -8.33
C PRO A 92 15.88 2.21 -7.50
N VAL A 93 15.79 1.59 -6.32
CA VAL A 93 16.94 1.34 -5.46
C VAL A 93 17.75 0.18 -6.03
N ALA A 94 19.08 0.32 -6.07
CA ALA A 94 19.97 -0.78 -6.46
C ALA A 94 19.73 -1.99 -5.54
N GLN A 95 19.55 -3.18 -6.14
CA GLN A 95 19.19 -4.41 -5.41
C GLN A 95 17.85 -4.35 -4.65
N GLY A 96 16.99 -3.38 -4.96
CA GLY A 96 15.67 -3.20 -4.33
C GLY A 96 14.56 -4.05 -4.91
N ARG A 97 14.84 -5.03 -5.78
CA ARG A 97 13.81 -5.93 -6.33
C ARG A 97 13.27 -6.83 -5.22
N LEU A 98 11.95 -6.92 -5.11
CA LEU A 98 11.27 -7.73 -4.10
C LEU A 98 10.62 -8.95 -4.76
N PRO A 99 10.67 -10.13 -4.12
CA PRO A 99 9.98 -11.30 -4.63
C PRO A 99 8.46 -11.10 -4.59
N LEU A 100 7.78 -11.55 -5.64
CA LEU A 100 6.33 -11.67 -5.67
C LEU A 100 5.96 -13.08 -5.23
N GLU A 101 5.41 -13.22 -4.04
CA GLU A 101 4.99 -14.50 -3.49
C GLU A 101 3.47 -14.67 -3.59
N LYS A 102 2.97 -15.89 -3.33
CA LYS A 102 1.52 -16.17 -3.31
C LYS A 102 0.77 -15.29 -2.31
N GLN A 103 1.43 -14.89 -1.23
CA GLN A 103 0.86 -14.06 -0.16
C GLN A 103 0.97 -12.55 -0.45
N GLY A 104 1.67 -12.14 -1.52
CA GLY A 104 1.91 -10.73 -1.86
C GLY A 104 3.40 -10.37 -1.82
N VAL A 105 3.69 -9.10 -1.53
CA VAL A 105 5.04 -8.56 -1.35
C VAL A 105 5.32 -8.44 0.14
N ARG A 106 6.38 -9.09 0.63
CA ARG A 106 6.82 -8.94 2.02
C ARG A 106 7.61 -7.66 2.20
N LEU A 107 7.26 -6.89 3.21
CA LEU A 107 7.89 -5.62 3.57
C LEU A 107 8.27 -5.64 5.05
N SER A 108 9.44 -5.11 5.38
CA SER A 108 9.93 -4.96 6.75
C SER A 108 10.15 -3.49 7.05
N PHE A 109 9.66 -3.06 8.20
CA PHE A 109 9.70 -1.66 8.64
C PHE A 109 10.46 -1.53 9.96
N THR A 110 11.26 -0.48 10.07
CA THR A 110 11.71 0.07 11.36
C THR A 110 10.74 1.16 11.82
N PRO A 111 10.80 1.59 13.11
CA PRO A 111 9.92 2.65 13.61
C PRO A 111 9.86 3.87 12.69
N PHE A 112 8.65 4.26 12.29
CA PHE A 112 8.36 5.41 11.43
C PHE A 112 9.01 5.40 10.04
N LEU A 113 9.44 4.24 9.56
CA LEU A 113 10.01 4.11 8.23
C LEU A 113 8.95 4.37 7.16
N VAL A 114 9.32 5.18 6.16
CA VAL A 114 8.56 5.37 4.92
C VAL A 114 9.22 4.56 3.81
N LEU A 115 8.45 3.71 3.13
CA LEU A 115 8.89 2.94 1.97
C LEU A 115 8.06 3.30 0.74
N SER A 116 8.71 3.34 -0.42
CA SER A 116 8.03 3.48 -1.71
C SER A 116 8.36 2.29 -2.60
N LEU A 117 7.34 1.79 -3.29
CA LEU A 117 7.42 0.68 -4.23
C LEU A 117 7.02 1.16 -5.62
N LEU A 118 7.73 0.68 -6.63
CA LEU A 118 7.23 0.60 -8.00
C LEU A 118 6.64 -0.80 -8.22
N LEU A 119 5.34 -0.86 -8.50
CA LEU A 119 4.64 -2.07 -8.92
C LEU A 119 4.41 -2.00 -10.42
N VAL A 120 5.13 -2.81 -11.18
CA VAL A 120 5.01 -2.88 -12.64
C VAL A 120 3.86 -3.83 -12.98
N LEU A 121 2.88 -3.36 -13.73
CA LEU A 121 1.70 -4.13 -14.13
C LEU A 121 1.96 -4.95 -15.41
N ARG A 122 1.22 -6.05 -15.57
CA ARG A 122 1.08 -6.74 -16.86
C ARG A 122 0.20 -5.88 -17.75
N GLN A 123 0.59 -5.79 -19.02
CA GLN A 123 -0.23 -5.17 -20.08
C GLN A 123 -1.37 -6.11 -20.47
#